data_AF-A0A6T9H0J0-F1
#
_entry.id   AF-A0A6T9H0J0-F1
#
_cell.length_a   1.000
_cell.length_b   1.000
_cell.length_c   1.000
_cell.angle_alpha   90.00
_cell.angle_beta   90.00
_cell.angle_gamma   90.00
#
_symmetry.space_group_name_H-M   'P 1'
#
loop_
_entity.id
_entity.type
_entity.pdbx_description
1 polymer ?
#
loop_
_entity_poly.entity_id
_entity_poly.type
_entity_poly.pdbx_seq_one_letter_code
_entity_poly.pdbx_strand_id
1 'polypeptide(L)'
;YNEWQTDPFSVAGYGGPDEGPSAENAIAARDDLIRDSPSSTQKRAPFGNTDAKLVDETDVRMMRLEAVSGPTHDMQPVFTWSGEWLAFAHHGQPDGFPFGWVNLTSAA
;
A
#
# COMPACT_ATOMS: atom_id res chain seq x y z
N TYR A 1 6.44 -0.52 -4.32
CA TYR A 1 7.50 0.45 -3.93
C TYR A 1 6.87 1.60 -3.17
N ASN A 2 7.34 1.81 -1.94
CA ASN A 2 7.07 2.99 -1.15
C ASN A 2 8.24 3.20 -0.17
N GLU A 3 9.05 4.22 -0.42
CA GLU A 3 10.20 4.59 0.42
C GLU A 3 10.10 6.08 0.80
N TRP A 4 8.88 6.52 1.11
CA TRP A 4 8.51 7.92 1.22
C TRP A 4 9.32 8.73 2.23
N GLN A 5 9.97 8.07 3.20
CA GLN A 5 10.80 8.71 4.20
C GLN A 5 12.10 9.29 3.61
N THR A 6 12.60 8.73 2.51
CA THR A 6 13.91 9.04 1.90
C THR A 6 13.82 9.37 0.42
N ASP A 7 12.75 8.95 -0.27
CA ASP A 7 12.56 9.24 -1.70
C ASP A 7 12.32 10.76 -1.92
N PRO A 8 13.20 11.45 -2.68
CA PRO A 8 13.06 12.88 -2.97
C PRO A 8 11.82 13.21 -3.82
N PHE A 9 11.12 12.22 -4.39
CA PHE A 9 9.88 12.40 -5.14
C PHE A 9 8.62 12.14 -4.31
N SER A 10 8.76 11.64 -3.09
CA SER A 10 7.65 11.55 -2.13
C SER A 10 7.42 12.86 -1.36
N VAL A 11 8.10 13.93 -1.74
CA VAL A 11 8.03 15.26 -1.11
C VAL A 11 6.65 15.91 -1.30
N ALA A 12 6.25 16.73 -0.33
CA ALA A 12 5.09 17.62 -0.35
C ALA A 12 3.74 16.94 -0.66
N GLY A 13 2.86 16.87 0.33
CA GLY A 13 1.48 16.52 0.09
C GLY A 13 0.71 17.60 -0.68
N TYR A 14 -0.62 17.45 -0.75
CA TYR A 14 -1.48 18.36 -1.52
C TYR A 14 -1.47 19.82 -1.04
N GLY A 15 -0.97 20.11 0.16
CA GLY A 15 -0.91 21.47 0.72
C GLY A 15 0.31 22.28 0.27
N GLY A 16 1.19 21.70 -0.56
CA GLY A 16 2.29 22.41 -1.18
C GLY A 16 3.64 22.20 -0.49
N PRO A 17 4.65 23.03 -0.80
CA PRO A 17 6.06 22.78 -0.45
C PRO A 17 6.35 22.82 1.06
N ASP A 18 5.43 23.36 1.86
CA ASP A 18 5.55 23.41 3.33
C ASP A 18 5.12 22.09 4.00
N GLU A 19 4.52 21.17 3.25
CA GLU A 19 4.22 19.82 3.74
C GLU A 19 5.44 18.90 3.60
N GLY A 20 5.65 18.06 4.62
CA GLY A 20 6.72 17.07 4.61
C GLY A 20 6.47 15.95 3.57
N PRO A 21 7.42 15.03 3.41
CA PRO A 21 7.23 13.83 2.60
C PRO A 21 6.02 13.02 3.08
N SER A 22 5.38 12.34 2.14
CA SER A 22 4.14 11.62 2.39
C SER A 22 4.17 10.19 1.89
N ALA A 23 3.64 9.29 2.71
CA ALA A 23 3.40 7.89 2.38
C ALA A 23 2.37 7.70 1.26
N GLU A 24 1.57 8.72 0.94
CA GLU A 24 0.66 8.75 -0.21
C GLU A 24 1.42 8.93 -1.54
N ASN A 25 2.52 9.67 -1.52
CA ASN A 25 3.30 10.05 -2.71
C ASN A 25 4.26 8.92 -3.14
N ALA A 26 3.73 7.73 -3.36
CA ALA A 26 4.47 6.56 -3.81
C ALA A 26 3.62 5.69 -4.74
N ILE A 27 4.27 4.80 -5.51
CA ILE A 27 3.57 3.87 -6.41
C ILE A 27 2.57 2.99 -5.64
N ALA A 28 2.96 2.53 -4.45
CA ALA A 28 2.09 1.79 -3.54
C ALA A 28 1.83 2.62 -2.27
N ALA A 29 0.89 3.56 -2.36
CA ALA A 29 0.51 4.48 -1.28
C ALA A 29 0.20 3.75 0.04
N ARG A 30 0.56 4.39 1.17
CA ARG A 30 0.42 3.89 2.55
C ARG A 30 -0.12 4.98 3.46
N ASP A 31 -1.36 5.41 3.24
CA ASP A 31 -1.96 6.54 3.96
C ASP A 31 -2.07 6.28 5.47
N ASP A 32 -2.05 5.01 5.87
CA ASP A 32 -2.00 4.60 7.28
C ASP A 32 -0.70 5.03 8.00
N LEU A 33 0.33 5.36 7.22
CA LEU A 33 1.64 5.83 7.68
C LEU A 33 1.84 7.35 7.50
N ILE A 34 0.84 8.08 7.00
CA ILE A 34 0.90 9.56 6.95
C ILE A 34 1.13 10.07 8.38
N ARG A 35 2.06 11.03 8.52
CA ARG A 35 2.29 11.69 9.81
C ARG A 35 1.21 12.73 10.06
N ASP A 36 0.57 12.65 11.21
CA ASP A 36 -0.33 13.71 11.65
C ASP A 36 0.46 15.00 11.87
N SER A 37 0.10 16.05 11.14
CA SER A 37 0.63 17.39 11.32
C SER A 37 -0.52 18.40 11.26
N PRO A 38 -0.55 19.42 12.13
CA PRO A 38 -1.55 20.49 12.08
C PRO A 38 -1.62 21.22 10.74
N SER A 39 -0.53 21.22 9.97
CA SER A 39 -0.44 21.82 8.64
C SER A 39 -0.68 20.83 7.49
N SER A 40 -0.87 19.53 7.79
CA SER A 40 -1.08 18.53 6.74
C SER A 40 -2.52 18.58 6.25
N THR A 41 -2.67 18.76 4.94
CA THR A 41 -3.91 18.58 4.21
C THR A 41 -4.22 17.11 3.93
N GLN A 42 -3.21 16.24 4.05
CA GLN A 42 -3.35 14.80 3.88
C GLN A 42 -3.91 14.16 5.14
N LYS A 43 -4.79 13.17 4.94
CA LYS A 43 -5.49 12.51 6.03
C LYS A 43 -4.95 11.11 6.22
N ARG A 44 -4.46 10.86 7.43
CA ARG A 44 -4.11 9.51 7.86
C ARG A 44 -5.38 8.64 7.92
N ALA A 45 -5.36 7.50 7.26
CA ALA A 45 -6.50 6.60 7.14
C ALA A 45 -6.04 5.18 6.80
N PRO A 46 -6.84 4.12 7.07
CA PRO A 46 -6.54 2.77 6.58
C PRO A 46 -6.84 2.69 5.06
N PHE A 47 -6.08 3.43 4.26
CA PHE A 47 -6.23 3.61 2.82
C PHE A 47 -4.88 3.49 2.11
N GLY A 48 -4.91 3.27 0.80
CA GLY A 48 -3.72 3.15 -0.04
C GLY A 48 -3.83 1.99 -1.03
N ASN A 49 -2.67 1.56 -1.54
CA ASN A 49 -2.60 0.41 -2.42
C ASN A 49 -2.82 -0.90 -1.64
N THR A 50 -3.55 -1.85 -2.23
CA THR A 50 -3.94 -3.11 -1.56
C THR A 50 -3.59 -4.36 -2.37
N ASP A 51 -3.00 -4.21 -3.55
CA ASP A 51 -2.54 -5.33 -4.37
C ASP A 51 -1.53 -4.86 -5.44
N ALA A 52 -0.88 -5.83 -6.08
CA ALA A 52 -0.30 -5.65 -7.39
C ALA A 52 -0.50 -6.92 -8.22
N LYS A 53 -0.65 -6.74 -9.54
CA LYS A 53 -0.85 -7.83 -10.51
C LYS A 53 0.08 -7.58 -11.68
N LEU A 54 0.84 -8.60 -12.07
CA LEU A 54 1.79 -8.55 -13.16
C LEU A 54 1.48 -9.68 -14.14
N VAL A 55 1.56 -9.34 -15.42
CA VAL A 55 1.44 -10.29 -16.53
C VAL A 55 2.48 -9.94 -17.59
N ASP A 56 3.04 -10.97 -18.22
CA ASP A 56 3.71 -10.85 -19.51
C ASP A 56 2.87 -11.41 -20.67
N GLU A 57 3.46 -11.46 -21.86
CA GLU A 57 2.78 -11.98 -23.06
C GLU A 57 2.42 -13.47 -22.94
N THR A 58 3.22 -14.26 -22.24
CA THR A 58 2.98 -15.68 -22.00
C THR A 58 1.88 -15.89 -20.96
N ASP A 59 1.88 -15.11 -19.88
CA ASP A 59 0.85 -15.13 -18.85
C ASP A 59 -0.54 -14.89 -19.42
N VAL A 60 -0.68 -13.88 -20.31
CA VAL A 60 -1.95 -13.59 -20.99
C VAL A 60 -2.42 -14.78 -21.83
N ARG A 61 -1.52 -15.44 -22.57
CA ARG A 61 -1.87 -16.62 -23.38
C ARG A 61 -2.27 -17.82 -22.53
N MET A 62 -1.69 -17.95 -21.34
CA MET A 62 -1.90 -19.08 -20.44
C MET A 62 -2.98 -18.83 -19.39
N MET A 63 -3.61 -17.65 -19.38
CA MET A 63 -4.56 -17.25 -18.32
C MET A 63 -3.93 -17.34 -16.92
N ARG A 64 -2.73 -16.78 -16.79
CA ARG A 64 -1.94 -16.73 -15.54
C ARG A 64 -1.66 -15.27 -15.17
N LEU A 65 -1.31 -15.04 -13.92
CA LEU A 65 -0.72 -13.78 -13.45
C LEU A 65 0.16 -14.02 -12.23
N GLU A 66 1.12 -13.13 -12.00
CA GLU A 66 1.68 -12.96 -10.67
C GLU A 66 0.85 -11.94 -9.89
N ALA A 67 0.53 -12.24 -8.64
CA ALA A 67 -0.25 -11.37 -7.79
C ALA A 67 0.35 -11.31 -6.38
N VAL A 68 0.22 -10.15 -5.74
CA VAL A 68 0.45 -9.96 -4.31
C VAL A 68 -0.75 -9.22 -3.74
N SER A 69 -1.15 -9.58 -2.51
CA SER A 69 -2.30 -9.01 -1.83
C SER A 69 -1.87 -8.32 -0.54
N GLY A 70 -2.48 -7.16 -0.27
CA GLY A 70 -2.23 -6.32 0.89
C GLY A 70 -1.37 -5.09 0.59
N PRO A 71 -1.31 -4.14 1.53
CA PRO A 71 -0.42 -2.99 1.42
C PRO A 71 1.06 -3.40 1.34
N THR A 72 1.86 -2.63 0.59
CA THR A 72 3.29 -2.92 0.44
C THR A 72 3.99 -2.95 1.80
N HIS A 73 4.84 -3.96 1.99
CA HIS A 73 5.72 -4.11 3.14
C HIS A 73 7.18 -4.34 2.72
N ASP A 74 7.53 -3.97 1.48
CA ASP A 74 8.89 -4.13 0.93
C ASP A 74 9.90 -3.29 1.73
N MET A 75 9.51 -2.07 2.09
CA MET A 75 10.31 -1.09 2.86
C MET A 75 9.49 -0.42 3.98
N GLN A 76 8.25 -0.88 4.17
CA GLN A 76 7.31 -0.33 5.13
C GLN A 76 6.89 -1.43 6.11
N PRO A 77 6.47 -1.09 7.34
CA PRO A 77 5.94 -2.09 8.26
C PRO A 77 4.70 -2.77 7.68
N VAL A 78 4.51 -4.05 8.00
CA VAL A 78 3.30 -4.80 7.66
C VAL A 78 2.09 -4.07 8.22
N PHE A 79 1.09 -3.83 7.38
CA PHE A 79 -0.20 -3.29 7.83
C PHE A 79 -0.93 -4.32 8.69
N THR A 80 -1.50 -3.86 9.80
CA THR A 80 -2.36 -4.66 10.68
C THR A 80 -3.65 -3.93 11.02
N TRP A 81 -4.77 -4.65 11.05
CA TRP A 81 -6.04 -4.12 11.55
C TRP A 81 -6.02 -3.92 13.07
N SER A 82 -5.40 -4.84 13.80
CA SER A 82 -5.13 -4.66 15.22
C SER A 82 -4.35 -3.37 15.50
N GLY A 83 -4.63 -2.75 16.65
CA GLY A 83 -4.06 -1.46 17.03
C GLY A 83 -4.98 -0.30 16.65
N GLU A 84 -4.47 0.65 15.88
CA GLU A 84 -5.16 1.91 15.56
C GLU A 84 -6.43 1.71 14.72
N TRP A 85 -6.45 0.70 13.85
CA TRP A 85 -7.51 0.50 12.86
C TRP A 85 -8.56 -0.53 13.31
N LEU A 86 -8.52 -0.99 14.57
CA LEU A 86 -9.36 -2.08 15.07
C LEU A 86 -10.86 -1.77 14.99
N ALA A 87 -11.23 -0.49 15.09
CA ALA A 87 -12.62 -0.05 15.04
C ALA A 87 -13.25 -0.14 13.65
N PHE A 88 -12.46 -0.27 12.58
CA PHE A 88 -12.97 -0.41 11.21
C PHE A 88 -13.45 -1.83 10.98
N ALA A 89 -14.57 -2.03 10.29
CA ALA A 89 -15.07 -3.37 9.99
C ALA A 89 -14.20 -4.06 8.92
N HIS A 90 -13.66 -5.23 9.25
CA HIS A 90 -12.75 -6.00 8.39
C HIS A 90 -13.02 -7.53 8.47
N HIS A 91 -14.29 -7.91 8.68
CA HIS A 91 -14.69 -9.31 8.83
C HIS A 91 -14.23 -10.18 7.65
N GLY A 92 -13.58 -11.30 7.96
CA GLY A 92 -13.05 -12.23 6.97
C GLY A 92 -11.69 -11.84 6.39
N GLN A 93 -11.14 -10.68 6.74
CA GLN A 93 -9.77 -10.32 6.39
C GLN A 93 -8.77 -10.86 7.44
N PRO A 94 -7.53 -11.19 7.03
CA PRO A 94 -6.43 -11.44 7.96
C PRO A 94 -6.17 -10.21 8.84
N ASP A 95 -5.71 -10.41 10.08
CA ASP A 95 -5.32 -9.28 10.94
C ASP A 95 -4.12 -8.52 10.37
N GLY A 96 -3.15 -9.21 9.77
CA GLY A 96 -1.98 -8.61 9.13
C GLY A 96 -1.75 -9.12 7.71
N PHE A 97 -1.06 -8.32 6.89
CA PHE A 97 -0.85 -8.58 5.46
C PHE A 97 0.64 -8.81 5.07
N PRO A 98 1.32 -9.85 5.60
CA PRO A 98 2.70 -10.17 5.23
C PRO A 98 2.76 -11.13 4.02
N PHE A 99 1.90 -10.95 3.01
CA PHE A 99 1.80 -11.89 1.89
C PHE A 99 2.81 -11.58 0.79
N GLY A 100 3.57 -12.59 0.36
CA GLY A 100 4.45 -12.50 -0.80
C GLY A 100 3.72 -12.65 -2.14
N TRP A 101 4.46 -12.47 -3.22
CA TRP A 101 3.98 -12.74 -4.59
C TRP A 101 3.66 -14.23 -4.78
N VAL A 102 2.57 -14.51 -5.48
CA VAL A 102 2.15 -15.85 -5.89
C VAL A 102 1.82 -15.87 -7.37
N ASN A 103 2.10 -16.99 -8.04
CA ASN A 103 1.63 -17.22 -9.40
C ASN A 103 0.22 -17.84 -9.35
N LEU A 104 -0.75 -17.13 -9.89
CA LEU A 104 -2.14 -17.58 -10.00
C LEU A 104 -2.37 -18.10 -11.41
N THR A 105 -2.96 -19.29 -11.48
CA THR A 105 -3.41 -19.90 -12.72
C THR A 105 -4.91 -20.09 -12.66
N SER A 106 -5.61 -20.09 -13.79
CA SER A 106 -7.01 -20.51 -13.81
C SER A 106 -7.13 -21.91 -13.18
N ALA A 107 -8.10 -22.10 -12.29
CA ALA A 107 -8.44 -23.43 -11.80
C ALA A 107 -8.83 -24.31 -13.00
N ALA A 108 -8.28 -25.52 -13.07
CA ALA A 108 -8.65 -26.54 -14.04
C ALA A 108 -10.08 -27.04 -13.80
#